data_AF-A0A5C6EPG6-F1
#
_entry.id   AF-A0A5C6EPG6-F1
#
_cell.length_a   1.000
_cell.length_b   1.000
_cell.length_c   1.000
_cell.angle_alpha   90.00
_cell.angle_beta   90.00
_cell.angle_gamma   90.00
#
_symmetry.space_group_name_H-M   'P 1'
#
loop_
_entity.id
_entity.type
_entity.pdbx_description
1 polymer ?
#
loop_
_entity_poly.entity_id
_entity_poly.type
_entity_poly.pdbx_seq_one_letter_code
_entity_poly.pdbx_strand_id
1 'polypeptide(L)'
;MYHFLVVITLLYKKLFFIQVFNKPFNSSCLRTIWLQLCFVAAFLLTSPYFPVFAEDTKQVEVFAYHGVLEDVPENTFAALRRVAELGIDGIAVDIRQTKDSQLVLMCDETIDRTTDGKGFVDQLLYAEIQQYDAGSWRGSEFRKERVPLLSDALKFCKINDLKMILNVKQTCLGSQVLNLIRESGMSSKVYLWGMLRNLPMGDTEFETKELMFLPMEEMTKEKIDRIHEEKKYAFSIILGNDSRKTIKDRIKMGVDVVMVDYPCVAMDVLNYKGQAIVDKKPKSQEKNIPRQEDKNNAAYIQEQVKTLIKTIKDADYDKARTAAIALMVLPQRYTTPSLVKLLKDSNPQIKQHAAWALGFCGDTSVSMSIEPLLKDRNTAVRREAVLALKRLNASQLVPALLEVFKNETDLGVKYDIARTLGTLGDQGAVYPIIKLLAKERSWYVKGGCIEALGNIGSDQAMNTLAKILITDAGEDAAWTRTKAAWGLAAIGQKSVPLLIKALDDKEEGTRRRAGWALIKIGHPAVMALVSSLHEIKKETRERAAQCLGWIGDESAVAALVWALRDKESSVVSSAAWALGRIGSPKALTALQWLVNNDTIDVRENAAEAIERIMLNKEKMAYQQEHPQRP
;
A
#
# COMPACT_ATOMS: atom_id res chain seq x y z
N MET A 1 29.28 7.07 41.35
CA MET A 1 29.30 8.31 42.15
C MET A 1 27.95 8.65 42.79
N TYR A 2 26.84 8.59 42.06
CA TYR A 2 25.48 8.86 42.60
C TYR A 2 25.11 8.00 43.82
N HIS A 3 25.41 6.70 43.78
CA HIS A 3 25.20 5.82 44.93
C HIS A 3 26.07 6.18 46.15
N PHE A 4 27.26 6.72 45.95
CA PHE A 4 28.15 7.12 47.05
C PHE A 4 27.64 8.40 47.73
N LEU A 5 27.16 9.37 46.95
CA LEU A 5 26.51 10.58 47.49
C LEU A 5 25.23 10.23 48.25
N VAL A 6 24.35 9.38 47.72
CA VAL A 6 23.10 9.00 48.40
C VAL A 6 23.36 8.30 49.73
N VAL A 7 24.38 7.45 49.81
CA VAL A 7 24.78 6.77 51.05
C VAL A 7 25.32 7.76 52.08
N ILE A 8 26.14 8.73 51.67
CA ILE A 8 26.64 9.79 52.58
C ILE A 8 25.48 10.66 53.08
N THR A 9 24.54 11.06 52.21
CA THR A 9 23.39 11.88 52.62
C THR A 9 22.46 11.14 53.58
N LEU A 10 22.28 9.82 53.39
CA LEU A 10 21.50 8.98 54.31
C LEU A 10 22.22 8.76 55.64
N LEU A 11 23.54 8.58 55.64
CA LEU A 11 24.36 8.49 56.86
C LEU A 11 24.31 9.80 57.66
N TYR A 12 24.42 10.95 56.98
CA TYR A 12 24.31 12.26 57.61
C TYR A 12 22.91 12.52 58.18
N LYS A 13 21.84 12.14 57.45
CA LYS A 13 20.46 12.21 57.98
C LYS A 13 20.30 11.38 59.25
N LYS A 14 20.89 10.18 59.28
CA LYS A 14 20.80 9.27 60.43
C LYS A 14 21.60 9.78 61.64
N LEU A 15 22.79 10.32 61.41
CA LEU A 15 23.62 10.96 62.45
C LEU A 15 22.98 12.24 63.02
N PHE A 16 22.38 13.07 62.15
CA PHE A 16 21.64 14.27 62.56
C PHE A 16 20.43 13.92 63.43
N PHE A 17 19.67 12.87 63.06
CA PHE A 17 18.52 12.41 63.85
C PHE A 17 18.93 11.88 65.24
N ILE A 18 20.08 11.19 65.33
CA ILE A 18 20.59 10.65 66.60
C ILE A 18 21.12 11.76 67.52
N GLN A 19 21.70 12.83 66.98
CA GLN A 19 22.22 13.95 67.80
C GLN A 19 21.13 14.92 68.27
N VAL A 20 20.06 15.13 67.50
CA VAL A 20 18.98 16.07 67.85
C VAL A 20 18.02 15.51 68.90
N PHE A 21 17.81 14.19 68.94
CA PHE A 21 16.75 13.60 69.77
C PHE A 21 17.20 12.92 71.07
N ASN A 22 18.51 12.79 71.34
CA ASN A 22 18.97 11.94 72.45
C ASN A 22 19.76 12.60 73.59
N LYS A 23 19.94 13.94 73.66
CA LYS A 23 20.46 14.62 74.87
C LYS A 23 19.94 16.06 75.03
N PRO A 24 19.81 16.58 76.27
CA PRO A 24 19.26 17.92 76.50
C PRO A 24 20.18 19.01 75.96
N PHE A 25 19.56 19.99 75.29
CA PHE A 25 20.20 21.09 74.59
C PHE A 25 21.10 21.92 75.52
N ASN A 26 22.42 21.82 75.34
CA ASN A 26 23.39 22.73 75.93
C ASN A 26 23.88 23.70 74.85
N SER A 27 24.12 24.97 75.20
CA SER A 27 24.39 26.09 74.26
C SER A 27 25.60 25.88 73.34
N SER A 28 26.52 24.98 73.70
CA SER A 28 27.64 24.56 72.86
C SER A 28 27.20 23.69 71.66
N CYS A 29 26.12 22.92 71.79
CA CYS A 29 25.63 22.01 70.75
C CYS A 29 25.01 22.78 69.57
N LEU A 30 24.32 23.89 69.86
CA LEU A 30 23.77 24.80 68.85
C LEU A 30 24.86 25.48 68.01
N ARG A 31 25.99 25.86 68.64
CA ARG A 31 27.15 26.41 67.91
C ARG A 31 27.78 25.41 66.93
N THR A 32 27.90 24.15 67.33
CA THR A 32 28.42 23.09 66.43
C THR A 32 27.50 22.82 65.25
N ILE A 33 26.17 22.82 65.47
CA ILE A 33 25.20 22.64 64.39
C ILE A 33 25.24 23.84 63.42
N TRP A 34 25.38 25.07 63.95
CA TRP A 34 25.51 26.27 63.13
C TRP A 34 26.81 26.29 62.33
N LEU A 35 27.94 25.90 62.92
CA LEU A 35 29.22 25.77 62.23
C LEU A 35 29.19 24.70 61.12
N GLN A 36 28.53 23.58 61.35
CA GLN A 36 28.35 22.54 60.33
C GLN A 36 27.45 23.00 59.18
N LEU A 37 26.38 23.75 59.46
CA LEU A 37 25.53 24.36 58.43
C LEU A 37 26.28 25.41 57.62
N CYS A 38 27.10 26.24 58.26
CA CYS A 38 27.98 27.18 57.56
C CYS A 38 29.02 26.48 56.69
N PHE A 39 29.57 25.34 57.13
CA PHE A 39 30.55 24.58 56.36
C PHE A 39 29.92 23.92 55.12
N VAL A 40 28.69 23.40 55.25
CA VAL A 40 27.92 22.86 54.11
C VAL A 40 27.53 23.97 53.14
N ALA A 41 27.11 25.13 53.63
CA ALA A 41 26.80 26.29 52.79
C ALA A 41 28.04 26.83 52.07
N ALA A 42 29.18 26.93 52.75
CA ALA A 42 30.44 27.32 52.14
C ALA A 42 30.91 26.30 51.09
N PHE A 43 30.79 25.00 51.35
CA PHE A 43 31.14 23.95 50.38
C PHE A 43 30.25 23.97 49.14
N LEU A 44 28.95 24.28 49.29
CA LEU A 44 28.03 24.47 48.16
C LEU A 44 28.33 25.75 47.36
N LEU A 45 28.87 26.79 48.01
CA LEU A 45 29.22 28.06 47.36
C LEU A 45 30.63 28.05 46.72
N THR A 46 31.53 27.15 47.14
CA THR A 46 32.91 27.07 46.64
C THR A 46 33.21 25.83 45.79
N SER A 47 32.24 24.91 45.61
CA SER A 47 32.43 23.81 44.67
C SER A 47 32.27 24.37 43.24
N PRO A 48 33.31 24.36 42.40
CA PRO A 48 33.16 24.77 41.01
C PRO A 48 32.11 23.86 40.37
N TYR A 49 31.13 24.51 39.72
CA TYR A 49 30.19 23.87 38.80
C TYR A 49 31.00 23.02 37.83
N PHE A 50 31.11 21.71 38.09
CA PHE A 50 31.36 20.78 37.01
C PHE A 50 30.11 20.84 36.14
N PRO A 51 30.18 21.29 34.88
CA PRO A 51 29.14 20.96 33.95
C PRO A 51 29.16 19.43 33.90
N VAL A 52 28.17 18.82 34.54
CA VAL A 52 27.73 17.50 34.12
C VAL A 52 27.36 17.73 32.66
N PHE A 53 28.23 17.29 31.76
CA PHE A 53 27.87 17.10 30.36
C PHE A 53 26.67 16.15 30.39
N ALA A 54 25.48 16.70 30.48
CA ALA A 54 24.30 16.07 29.95
C ALA A 54 24.62 15.98 28.46
N GLU A 55 25.06 14.79 28.05
CA GLU A 55 24.94 14.37 26.68
C GLU A 55 23.47 14.61 26.31
N ASP A 56 23.20 15.70 25.60
CA ASP A 56 21.92 15.97 24.95
C ASP A 56 21.77 14.91 23.85
N THR A 57 21.52 13.66 24.23
CA THR A 57 21.17 12.60 23.29
C THR A 57 19.72 12.84 22.88
N LYS A 58 19.52 13.81 21.99
CA LYS A 58 18.26 13.99 21.29
C LYS A 58 17.92 12.65 20.62
N GLN A 59 16.89 11.98 21.12
CA GLN A 59 16.50 10.66 20.61
C GLN A 59 15.97 10.84 19.19
N VAL A 60 16.55 10.11 18.23
CA VAL A 60 16.15 10.17 16.82
C VAL A 60 14.70 9.71 16.68
N GLU A 61 13.87 10.52 15.99
CA GLU A 61 12.46 10.22 15.77
C GLU A 61 12.29 9.27 14.58
N VAL A 62 11.48 8.22 14.73
CA VAL A 62 11.22 7.21 13.70
C VAL A 62 9.84 7.41 13.07
N PHE A 63 9.83 7.53 11.74
CA PHE A 63 8.60 7.65 10.95
C PHE A 63 8.42 6.49 9.99
N ALA A 64 7.21 5.94 9.94
CA ALA A 64 6.85 4.90 8.97
C ALA A 64 6.39 5.52 7.64
N TYR A 65 6.95 5.07 6.50
CA TYR A 65 6.59 5.58 5.19
C TYR A 65 5.28 4.97 4.66
N HIS A 66 4.27 5.82 4.41
CA HIS A 66 2.90 5.45 4.02
C HIS A 66 2.18 4.46 4.96
N GLY A 67 2.77 4.21 6.14
CA GLY A 67 2.39 3.13 7.04
C GLY A 67 3.47 2.06 7.14
N VAL A 68 3.06 0.82 7.42
CA VAL A 68 3.96 -0.34 7.50
C VAL A 68 3.76 -1.17 6.24
N LEU A 69 4.64 -0.97 5.24
CA LEU A 69 4.46 -1.40 3.85
C LEU A 69 4.29 -2.92 3.67
N GLU A 70 4.69 -3.73 4.66
CA GLU A 70 4.56 -5.20 4.66
C GLU A 70 3.40 -5.77 5.50
N ASP A 71 2.78 -4.99 6.37
CA ASP A 71 1.78 -5.53 7.30
C ASP A 71 0.35 -5.12 6.95
N VAL A 72 0.17 -3.93 6.38
CA VAL A 72 -1.13 -3.26 6.29
C VAL A 72 -1.26 -2.46 4.99
N PRO A 73 -2.49 -2.23 4.48
CA PRO A 73 -2.67 -1.41 3.29
C PRO A 73 -2.20 0.02 3.53
N GLU A 74 -1.34 0.52 2.64
CA GLU A 74 -0.76 1.86 2.71
C GLU A 74 -1.82 2.97 2.75
N ASN A 75 -1.52 4.10 3.39
CA ASN A 75 -2.39 5.29 3.42
C ASN A 75 -3.83 5.02 3.93
N THR A 76 -4.02 4.02 4.82
CA THR A 76 -5.31 3.69 5.46
C THR A 76 -5.31 3.93 6.96
N PHE A 77 -6.47 3.78 7.62
CA PHE A 77 -6.52 3.76 9.08
C PHE A 77 -5.88 2.50 9.68
N ALA A 78 -5.83 1.38 8.95
CA ALA A 78 -5.05 0.22 9.37
C ALA A 78 -3.55 0.57 9.51
N ALA A 79 -3.00 1.33 8.56
CA ALA A 79 -1.64 1.86 8.65
C ALA A 79 -1.44 2.76 9.89
N LEU A 80 -2.36 3.70 10.13
CA LEU A 80 -2.29 4.59 11.30
C LEU A 80 -2.35 3.83 12.64
N ARG A 81 -3.26 2.85 12.76
CA ARG A 81 -3.36 2.00 13.95
C ARG A 81 -2.09 1.17 14.16
N ARG A 82 -1.53 0.62 13.08
CA ARG A 82 -0.30 -0.18 13.16
C ARG A 82 0.88 0.63 13.69
N VAL A 83 1.02 1.87 13.23
CA VAL A 83 2.04 2.81 13.74
C VAL A 83 1.87 3.05 15.25
N ALA A 84 0.62 3.28 15.70
CA ALA A 84 0.32 3.44 17.13
C ALA A 84 0.65 2.18 17.94
N GLU A 85 0.32 0.99 17.42
CA GLU A 85 0.61 -0.31 18.05
C GLU A 85 2.11 -0.59 18.19
N LEU A 86 2.90 -0.18 17.20
CA LEU A 86 4.36 -0.32 17.23
C LEU A 86 5.03 0.66 18.20
N GLY A 87 4.33 1.73 18.60
CA GLY A 87 4.86 2.74 19.51
C GLY A 87 6.00 3.57 18.93
N ILE A 88 6.00 3.78 17.60
CA ILE A 88 6.97 4.66 16.92
C ILE A 88 6.49 6.12 16.92
N ASP A 89 7.39 7.06 16.64
CA ASP A 89 7.10 8.51 16.80
C ASP A 89 6.08 9.06 15.81
N GLY A 90 5.98 8.51 14.59
CA GLY A 90 5.04 9.05 13.61
C GLY A 90 4.93 8.30 12.28
N ILE A 91 4.16 8.90 11.38
CA ILE A 91 3.87 8.36 10.03
C ILE A 91 4.08 9.44 8.96
N ALA A 92 4.64 9.05 7.82
CA ALA A 92 4.71 9.89 6.63
C ALA A 92 3.60 9.52 5.66
N VAL A 93 2.79 10.49 5.25
CA VAL A 93 1.66 10.26 4.35
C VAL A 93 1.70 11.22 3.16
N ASP A 94 1.21 10.74 2.03
CA ASP A 94 1.04 11.55 0.84
C ASP A 94 -0.38 12.12 0.76
N ILE A 95 -0.49 13.38 0.35
CA ILE A 95 -1.76 14.10 0.29
C ILE A 95 -2.08 14.48 -1.15
N ARG A 96 -3.35 14.23 -1.52
CA ARG A 96 -3.99 14.76 -2.73
C ARG A 96 -5.33 15.37 -2.38
N GLN A 97 -5.82 16.19 -3.30
CA GLN A 97 -7.12 16.84 -3.22
C GLN A 97 -8.11 16.15 -4.16
N THR A 98 -9.32 15.92 -3.66
CA THR A 98 -10.46 15.38 -4.43
C THR A 98 -11.17 16.50 -5.21
N LYS A 99 -12.10 16.13 -6.10
CA LYS A 99 -12.91 17.09 -6.88
C LYS A 99 -13.66 18.10 -6.01
N ASP A 100 -14.11 17.70 -4.82
CA ASP A 100 -14.79 18.52 -3.82
C ASP A 100 -13.84 19.21 -2.82
N SER A 101 -12.58 19.39 -3.20
CA SER A 101 -11.55 20.09 -2.41
C SER A 101 -11.24 19.45 -1.05
N GLN A 102 -11.55 18.17 -0.84
CA GLN A 102 -11.18 17.45 0.38
C GLN A 102 -9.76 16.91 0.26
N LEU A 103 -9.00 16.96 1.36
CA LEU A 103 -7.64 16.43 1.41
C LEU A 103 -7.66 14.98 1.88
N VAL A 104 -7.16 14.08 1.04
CA VAL A 104 -7.13 12.63 1.27
C VAL A 104 -5.71 12.09 1.32
N LEU A 105 -5.54 10.98 2.04
CA LEU A 105 -4.28 10.25 2.08
C LEU A 105 -4.17 9.38 0.81
N MET A 106 -3.37 9.80 -0.16
CA MET A 106 -3.19 9.09 -1.43
C MET A 106 -1.87 9.48 -2.12
N CYS A 107 -1.11 8.48 -2.56
CA CYS A 107 0.13 8.70 -3.31
C CYS A 107 -0.13 8.88 -4.82
N ASP A 108 -0.89 7.96 -5.41
CA ASP A 108 -1.09 7.86 -6.85
C ASP A 108 -2.08 8.92 -7.39
N GLU A 109 -1.96 9.26 -8.68
CA GLU A 109 -2.93 10.17 -9.35
C GLU A 109 -4.32 9.53 -9.50
N THR A 110 -4.38 8.20 -9.51
CA THR A 110 -5.61 7.42 -9.62
C THR A 110 -5.80 6.51 -8.41
N ILE A 111 -7.04 6.07 -8.19
CA ILE A 111 -7.36 5.11 -7.12
C ILE A 111 -7.20 3.64 -7.56
N ASP A 112 -6.80 3.40 -8.81
CA ASP A 112 -6.84 2.08 -9.48
C ASP A 112 -5.93 1.02 -8.83
N ARG A 113 -4.80 1.41 -8.24
CA ARG A 113 -3.82 0.47 -7.67
C ARG A 113 -4.20 0.01 -6.26
N THR A 114 -4.63 0.96 -5.43
CA THR A 114 -4.80 0.78 -3.98
C THR A 114 -6.26 0.63 -3.57
N THR A 115 -7.19 0.63 -4.52
CA THR A 115 -8.62 0.42 -4.25
C THR A 115 -9.25 -0.51 -5.30
N ASP A 116 -10.46 -0.97 -5.04
CA ASP A 116 -11.29 -1.67 -6.03
C ASP A 116 -12.05 -0.73 -6.99
N GLY A 117 -11.84 0.58 -6.87
CA GLY A 117 -12.39 1.63 -7.73
C GLY A 117 -11.52 1.96 -8.94
N LYS A 118 -11.98 2.92 -9.75
CA LYS A 118 -11.21 3.47 -10.88
C LYS A 118 -11.44 4.96 -11.05
N GLY A 119 -10.39 5.67 -11.47
CA GLY A 119 -10.45 7.08 -11.85
C GLY A 119 -9.39 7.95 -11.19
N PHE A 120 -9.26 9.18 -11.67
CA PHE A 120 -8.35 10.18 -11.12
C PHE A 120 -8.90 10.77 -9.83
N VAL A 121 -8.04 10.95 -8.83
CA VAL A 121 -8.43 11.44 -7.50
C VAL A 121 -9.08 12.84 -7.59
N ASP A 122 -8.55 13.71 -8.44
CA ASP A 122 -9.05 15.09 -8.64
C ASP A 122 -10.35 15.17 -9.46
N GLN A 123 -10.80 14.06 -10.05
CA GLN A 123 -12.05 13.95 -10.80
C GLN A 123 -13.16 13.25 -10.00
N LEU A 124 -12.83 12.66 -8.86
CA LEU A 124 -13.76 11.95 -7.98
C LEU A 124 -14.06 12.77 -6.73
N LEU A 125 -15.31 12.72 -6.26
CA LEU A 125 -15.68 13.29 -4.97
C LEU A 125 -15.12 12.41 -3.84
N TYR A 126 -14.76 13.00 -2.69
CA TYR A 126 -14.29 12.20 -1.55
C TYR A 126 -15.29 11.12 -1.15
N ALA A 127 -16.57 11.49 -1.18
CA ALA A 127 -17.65 10.58 -0.81
C ALA A 127 -17.77 9.38 -1.78
N GLU A 128 -17.35 9.52 -3.05
CA GLU A 128 -17.20 8.41 -4.01
C GLU A 128 -16.00 7.54 -3.64
N ILE A 129 -14.85 8.17 -3.37
CA ILE A 129 -13.61 7.46 -3.00
C ILE A 129 -13.81 6.61 -1.74
N GLN A 130 -14.54 7.13 -0.75
CA GLN A 130 -14.84 6.45 0.51
C GLN A 130 -15.75 5.22 0.36
N GLN A 131 -16.29 4.94 -0.83
CA GLN A 131 -17.05 3.71 -1.07
C GLN A 131 -16.17 2.53 -1.44
N TYR A 132 -15.01 2.82 -2.03
CA TYR A 132 -14.10 1.80 -2.51
C TYR A 132 -13.33 1.16 -1.37
N ASP A 133 -13.09 -0.13 -1.53
CA ASP A 133 -12.30 -0.94 -0.63
C ASP A 133 -10.82 -0.66 -0.86
N ALA A 134 -10.17 -0.05 0.13
CA ALA A 134 -8.76 0.31 0.08
C ALA A 134 -7.82 -0.73 0.72
N GLY A 135 -8.35 -1.91 1.13
CA GLY A 135 -7.59 -2.89 1.91
C GLY A 135 -7.50 -4.29 1.32
N SER A 136 -8.49 -4.73 0.55
CA SER A 136 -8.61 -6.11 0.04
C SER A 136 -7.48 -6.50 -0.91
N TRP A 137 -6.84 -5.53 -1.55
CA TRP A 137 -5.65 -5.77 -2.37
C TRP A 137 -4.43 -6.20 -1.54
N ARG A 138 -4.40 -5.87 -0.24
CA ARG A 138 -3.36 -6.29 0.71
C ARG A 138 -3.67 -7.66 1.32
N GLY A 139 -4.92 -7.87 1.73
CA GLY A 139 -5.35 -9.09 2.42
C GLY A 139 -6.85 -9.07 2.74
N SER A 140 -7.44 -10.25 2.85
CA SER A 140 -8.89 -10.39 3.10
C SER A 140 -9.34 -9.86 4.48
N GLU A 141 -8.42 -9.80 5.43
CA GLU A 141 -8.60 -9.27 6.79
C GLU A 141 -8.75 -7.75 6.83
N PHE A 142 -8.25 -7.04 5.81
CA PHE A 142 -8.39 -5.59 5.65
C PHE A 142 -9.62 -5.20 4.82
N ARG A 143 -10.50 -6.16 4.55
CA ARG A 143 -11.73 -5.90 3.81
C ARG A 143 -12.54 -4.83 4.56
N LYS A 144 -13.05 -3.88 3.78
CA LYS A 144 -13.76 -2.67 4.18
C LYS A 144 -12.90 -1.52 4.70
N GLU A 145 -11.56 -1.59 4.61
CA GLU A 145 -10.72 -0.41 4.79
C GLU A 145 -11.04 0.67 3.74
N ARG A 146 -10.78 1.93 4.11
CA ARG A 146 -11.14 3.13 3.34
C ARG A 146 -9.99 4.11 3.27
N VAL A 147 -10.00 4.94 2.22
CA VAL A 147 -9.10 6.08 2.06
C VAL A 147 -9.48 7.16 3.09
N PRO A 148 -8.60 7.51 4.05
CA PRO A 148 -8.89 8.50 5.09
C PRO A 148 -8.84 9.94 4.57
N LEU A 149 -9.61 10.82 5.22
CA LEU A 149 -9.37 12.27 5.20
C LEU A 149 -8.13 12.62 6.02
N LEU A 150 -7.39 13.63 5.56
CA LEU A 150 -6.29 14.21 6.32
C LEU A 150 -6.76 14.76 7.67
N SER A 151 -7.95 15.36 7.73
CA SER A 151 -8.53 15.90 8.97
C SER A 151 -8.73 14.83 10.04
N ASP A 152 -9.20 13.64 9.65
CA ASP A 152 -9.42 12.53 10.56
C ASP A 152 -8.12 11.81 10.92
N ALA A 153 -7.17 11.71 9.99
CA ALA A 153 -5.82 11.24 10.27
C ALA A 153 -5.10 12.13 11.30
N LEU A 154 -5.20 13.46 11.17
CA LEU A 154 -4.65 14.43 12.13
C LEU A 154 -5.27 14.28 13.52
N LYS A 155 -6.61 14.13 13.60
CA LYS A 155 -7.30 13.85 14.88
C LYS A 155 -6.82 12.55 15.51
N PHE A 156 -6.70 11.48 14.71
CA PHE A 156 -6.22 10.19 15.19
C PHE A 156 -4.80 10.31 15.75
N CYS A 157 -3.90 10.96 15.02
CA CYS A 157 -2.52 11.16 15.47
C CYS A 157 -2.47 12.00 16.75
N LYS A 158 -3.30 13.05 16.86
CA LYS A 158 -3.43 13.85 18.08
C LYS A 158 -3.82 13.02 19.30
N ILE A 159 -4.82 12.15 19.16
CA ILE A 159 -5.32 11.30 20.24
C ILE A 159 -4.27 10.27 20.69
N ASN A 160 -3.49 9.74 19.74
CA ASN A 160 -2.49 8.71 20.00
C ASN A 160 -1.08 9.26 20.21
N ASP A 161 -0.93 10.58 20.38
CA ASP A 161 0.35 11.26 20.57
C ASP A 161 1.38 11.04 19.44
N LEU A 162 0.91 10.78 18.22
CA LEU A 162 1.75 10.54 17.04
C LEU A 162 2.08 11.83 16.29
N LYS A 163 3.27 11.87 15.68
CA LYS A 163 3.69 12.92 14.76
C LYS A 163 3.40 12.54 13.31
N MET A 164 3.35 13.52 12.41
CA MET A 164 3.12 13.28 10.98
C MET A 164 4.12 14.02 10.09
N ILE A 165 4.61 13.35 9.04
CA ILE A 165 5.27 13.99 7.90
C ILE A 165 4.24 14.08 6.76
N LEU A 166 3.97 15.29 6.30
CA LEU A 166 3.00 15.52 5.23
C LEU A 166 3.71 15.88 3.93
N ASN A 167 3.47 15.09 2.90
CA ASN A 167 4.00 15.30 1.56
C ASN A 167 2.87 15.54 0.56
N VAL A 168 2.82 16.73 -0.03
CA VAL A 168 1.77 17.09 -0.98
C VAL A 168 2.21 16.80 -2.41
N LYS A 169 1.38 16.06 -3.15
CA LYS A 169 1.66 15.63 -4.52
C LYS A 169 1.12 16.54 -5.62
N GLN A 170 0.44 17.63 -5.24
CA GLN A 170 -0.19 18.59 -6.16
C GLN A 170 0.24 20.02 -5.83
N THR A 171 0.41 20.84 -6.86
CA THR A 171 0.71 22.27 -6.69
C THR A 171 -0.47 23.01 -6.05
N CYS A 172 -0.20 24.11 -5.36
CA CYS A 172 -1.21 25.05 -4.81
C CYS A 172 -2.07 24.58 -3.62
N LEU A 173 -1.78 23.43 -2.99
CA LEU A 173 -2.52 22.97 -1.78
C LEU A 173 -1.95 23.49 -0.44
N GLY A 174 -0.88 24.27 -0.48
CA GLY A 174 -0.11 24.66 0.70
C GLY A 174 -0.93 25.37 1.78
N SER A 175 -1.67 26.41 1.41
CA SER A 175 -2.48 27.20 2.34
C SER A 175 -3.59 26.38 3.00
N GLN A 176 -4.25 25.50 2.24
CA GLN A 176 -5.31 24.63 2.75
C GLN A 176 -4.77 23.64 3.79
N VAL A 177 -3.63 23.01 3.51
CA VAL A 177 -2.98 22.07 4.44
C VAL A 177 -2.56 22.79 5.72
N LEU A 178 -1.95 23.98 5.62
CA LEU A 178 -1.52 24.78 6.77
C LEU A 178 -2.70 25.19 7.68
N ASN A 179 -3.82 25.61 7.09
CA ASN A 179 -5.04 25.94 7.84
C ASN A 179 -5.58 24.72 8.60
N LEU A 180 -5.61 23.54 7.96
CA LEU A 180 -6.11 22.32 8.60
C LEU A 180 -5.21 21.86 9.77
N ILE A 181 -3.89 22.00 9.64
CA ILE A 181 -2.94 21.71 10.72
C ILE A 181 -3.18 22.66 11.92
N ARG A 182 -3.45 23.94 11.65
CA ARG A 182 -3.76 24.94 12.67
C ARG A 182 -5.06 24.62 13.40
N GLU A 183 -6.13 24.34 12.66
CA GLU A 183 -7.45 24.00 13.22
C GLU A 183 -7.41 22.70 14.04
N SER A 184 -6.63 21.72 13.63
CA SER A 184 -6.43 20.48 14.38
C SER A 184 -5.55 20.65 15.63
N GLY A 185 -4.83 21.77 15.76
CA GLY A 185 -3.89 22.01 16.85
C GLY A 185 -2.71 21.04 16.84
N MET A 186 -2.26 20.63 15.65
CA MET A 186 -1.18 19.67 15.43
C MET A 186 0.13 20.34 14.96
N SER A 187 0.20 21.67 14.98
CA SER A 187 1.33 22.45 14.44
C SER A 187 2.71 22.05 14.99
N SER A 188 2.83 21.69 16.28
CA SER A 188 4.12 21.28 16.85
C SER A 188 4.52 19.83 16.55
N LYS A 189 3.64 19.04 15.95
CA LYS A 189 3.80 17.59 15.67
C LYS A 189 3.71 17.23 14.19
N VAL A 190 3.58 18.23 13.32
CA VAL A 190 3.52 18.04 11.88
C VAL A 190 4.76 18.63 11.24
N TYR A 191 5.42 17.80 10.43
CA TYR A 191 6.56 18.17 9.62
C TYR A 191 6.12 18.28 8.15
N LEU A 192 6.58 19.33 7.46
CA LEU A 192 6.23 19.59 6.07
C LEU A 192 7.34 19.12 5.12
N TRP A 193 6.95 18.48 4.03
CA TRP A 193 7.88 17.98 3.01
C TRP A 193 7.54 18.46 1.60
N GLY A 194 8.56 18.59 0.75
CA GLY A 194 8.43 18.60 -0.70
C GLY A 194 8.03 19.97 -1.22
N MET A 195 6.97 20.03 -2.02
CA MET A 195 6.44 21.30 -2.54
C MET A 195 5.97 22.26 -1.43
N LEU A 196 5.79 21.77 -0.20
CA LEU A 196 5.41 22.57 0.96
C LEU A 196 6.57 23.32 1.63
N ARG A 197 7.84 23.03 1.27
CA ARG A 197 9.02 23.65 1.91
C ARG A 197 9.14 25.15 1.65
N ASN A 198 8.62 25.64 0.53
CA ASN A 198 8.82 27.02 0.08
C ASN A 198 7.59 27.92 0.25
N LEU A 199 6.64 27.56 1.11
CA LEU A 199 5.45 28.39 1.31
C LEU A 199 5.81 29.65 2.12
N PRO A 200 5.42 30.85 1.66
CA PRO A 200 5.61 32.06 2.45
C PRO A 200 4.76 31.96 3.71
N MET A 201 5.40 31.61 4.81
CA MET A 201 4.82 31.73 6.15
C MET A 201 4.64 33.23 6.39
N GLY A 202 3.41 33.74 6.26
CA GLY A 202 3.11 35.12 6.63
C GLY A 202 3.48 35.40 8.09
N ASP A 203 3.67 36.67 8.44
CA ASP A 203 4.29 37.28 9.64
C ASP A 203 3.88 36.79 11.05
N THR A 204 3.16 35.68 11.19
CA THR A 204 2.85 35.07 12.48
C THR A 204 3.72 33.84 12.70
N GLU A 205 4.55 33.90 13.75
CA GLU A 205 5.36 32.80 14.32
C GLU A 205 4.72 31.42 14.12
N PHE A 206 5.08 30.76 13.02
CA PHE A 206 4.64 29.41 12.71
C PHE A 206 5.80 28.46 13.04
N GLU A 207 5.86 27.99 14.29
CA GLU A 207 6.86 27.01 14.74
C GLU A 207 6.54 25.58 14.25
N THR A 208 6.26 25.37 12.96
CA THR A 208 6.40 24.01 12.41
C THR A 208 7.87 23.74 12.18
N LYS A 209 8.32 22.57 12.62
CA LYS A 209 9.69 22.12 12.42
C LYS A 209 9.90 21.83 10.93
N GLU A 210 10.76 22.62 10.29
CA GLU A 210 11.12 22.41 8.89
C GLU A 210 12.13 21.24 8.77
N LEU A 211 11.80 20.24 7.95
CA LEU A 211 12.68 19.10 7.67
C LEU A 211 13.54 19.37 6.43
N MET A 212 14.85 19.38 6.61
CA MET A 212 15.81 19.45 5.52
C MET A 212 16.28 18.05 5.14
N PHE A 213 15.89 17.61 3.95
CA PHE A 213 16.30 16.30 3.42
C PHE A 213 17.75 16.34 2.97
N LEU A 214 18.54 15.40 3.48
CA LEU A 214 19.90 15.15 3.04
C LEU A 214 19.98 13.80 2.30
N PRO A 215 20.23 13.80 0.98
CA PRO A 215 20.57 12.58 0.26
C PRO A 215 21.91 12.03 0.76
N MET A 216 22.10 10.72 0.68
CA MET A 216 23.26 10.03 1.26
C MET A 216 24.61 10.55 0.74
N GLU A 217 24.65 10.90 -0.56
CA GLU A 217 25.84 11.42 -1.24
C GLU A 217 26.33 12.76 -0.66
N GLU A 218 25.44 13.48 0.03
CA GLU A 218 25.70 14.81 0.58
C GLU A 218 25.82 14.83 2.10
N MET A 219 25.58 13.70 2.78
CA MET A 219 25.47 13.64 4.23
C MET A 219 26.87 13.72 4.87
N THR A 220 27.18 14.88 5.43
CA THR A 220 28.43 15.15 6.17
C THR A 220 28.08 15.81 7.49
N LYS A 221 28.88 15.57 8.53
CA LYS A 221 28.63 16.13 9.86
C LYS A 221 28.56 17.66 9.83
N GLU A 222 29.44 18.30 9.07
CA GLU A 222 29.48 19.74 8.85
C GLU A 222 28.17 20.30 8.26
N LYS A 223 27.52 19.59 7.33
CA LYS A 223 26.23 20.02 6.77
C LYS A 223 25.08 19.82 7.76
N ILE A 224 25.11 18.75 8.56
CA ILE A 224 24.11 18.52 9.61
C ILE A 224 24.22 19.60 10.69
N ASP A 225 25.45 19.93 11.11
CA ASP A 225 25.71 20.99 12.07
C ASP A 225 25.21 22.35 11.54
N ARG A 226 25.40 22.66 10.24
CA ARG A 226 24.81 23.85 9.59
C ARG A 226 23.28 23.86 9.60
N ILE A 227 22.63 22.72 9.37
CA ILE A 227 21.16 22.61 9.44
C ILE A 227 20.67 22.92 10.86
N HIS A 228 21.41 22.45 11.87
CA HIS A 228 21.11 22.73 13.28
C HIS A 228 21.36 24.20 13.65
N GLU A 229 22.39 24.85 13.09
CA GLU A 229 22.62 26.30 13.23
C GLU A 229 21.46 27.13 12.68
N GLU A 230 20.84 26.68 11.58
CA GLU A 230 19.62 27.27 11.01
C GLU A 230 18.34 26.93 11.79
N LYS A 231 18.43 26.23 12.92
CA LYS A 231 17.31 25.72 13.74
C LYS A 231 16.36 24.77 12.99
N LYS A 232 16.85 24.11 11.94
CA LYS A 232 16.11 23.12 11.14
C LYS A 232 16.41 21.70 11.62
N TYR A 233 15.61 20.74 11.16
CA TYR A 233 15.75 19.33 11.53
C TYR A 233 16.35 18.54 10.36
N ALA A 234 17.44 17.83 10.63
CA ALA A 234 18.12 16.98 9.67
C ALA A 234 17.32 15.68 9.48
N PHE A 235 16.90 15.43 8.23
CA PHE A 235 15.95 14.39 7.89
C PHE A 235 16.52 13.40 6.86
N SER A 236 16.32 12.09 7.08
CA SER A 236 16.87 11.02 6.25
C SER A 236 15.84 9.96 5.85
N ILE A 237 15.93 9.49 4.59
CA ILE A 237 14.97 8.54 3.97
C ILE A 237 15.61 7.17 3.73
N ILE A 238 15.12 6.13 4.39
CA ILE A 238 15.59 4.74 4.23
C ILE A 238 14.44 3.92 3.63
N LEU A 239 14.37 3.88 2.30
CA LEU A 239 13.36 3.10 1.57
C LEU A 239 14.00 1.89 0.88
N GLY A 240 13.27 0.79 0.78
CA GLY A 240 13.69 -0.46 0.14
C GLY A 240 14.91 -1.12 0.80
N ASN A 241 15.17 -0.82 2.07
CA ASN A 241 16.37 -1.26 2.79
C ASN A 241 16.07 -1.46 4.28
N ASP A 242 16.24 -2.69 4.76
CA ASP A 242 16.06 -3.13 6.15
C ASP A 242 17.40 -3.30 6.89
N SER A 243 18.52 -2.80 6.34
CA SER A 243 19.84 -2.95 6.97
C SER A 243 19.95 -2.16 8.27
N ARG A 244 20.11 -2.87 9.39
CA ARG A 244 20.22 -2.31 10.75
C ARG A 244 21.32 -1.25 10.89
N LYS A 245 22.53 -1.44 10.37
CA LYS A 245 23.54 -0.35 10.44
C LYS A 245 23.31 0.74 9.41
N THR A 246 22.48 0.60 8.37
CA THR A 246 22.20 1.75 7.50
C THR A 246 21.42 2.77 8.34
N ILE A 247 20.50 2.24 9.14
CA ILE A 247 19.76 3.01 10.14
C ILE A 247 20.72 3.55 11.21
N LYS A 248 21.65 2.74 11.77
CA LYS A 248 22.58 3.25 12.79
C LYS A 248 23.69 4.16 12.33
N ASP A 249 24.20 4.00 11.13
CA ASP A 249 25.17 4.92 10.53
C ASP A 249 24.50 6.28 10.34
N ARG A 250 23.26 6.31 9.83
CA ARG A 250 22.48 7.56 9.72
C ARG A 250 22.22 8.21 11.09
N ILE A 251 21.83 7.42 12.09
CA ILE A 251 21.65 7.90 13.48
C ILE A 251 22.97 8.46 14.05
N LYS A 252 24.10 7.76 13.87
CA LYS A 252 25.42 8.20 14.35
C LYS A 252 25.89 9.50 13.71
N MET A 253 25.40 9.83 12.51
CA MET A 253 25.71 11.07 11.82
C MET A 253 24.96 12.29 12.42
N GLY A 254 24.01 12.08 13.34
CA GLY A 254 23.32 13.16 14.05
C GLY A 254 22.01 13.62 13.39
N VAL A 255 21.38 12.78 12.56
CA VAL A 255 20.05 13.09 11.99
C VAL A 255 18.98 13.10 13.08
N ASP A 256 18.03 14.03 12.99
CA ASP A 256 16.95 14.16 13.98
C ASP A 256 15.79 13.22 13.70
N VAL A 257 15.52 12.96 12.42
CA VAL A 257 14.36 12.21 11.95
C VAL A 257 14.75 11.20 10.89
N VAL A 258 14.32 9.95 11.06
CA VAL A 258 14.53 8.88 10.09
C VAL A 258 13.18 8.33 9.65
N MET A 259 12.95 8.33 8.33
CA MET A 259 11.78 7.71 7.72
C MET A 259 12.15 6.36 7.11
N VAL A 260 11.37 5.32 7.43
CA VAL A 260 11.67 3.93 7.08
C VAL A 260 10.45 3.19 6.53
N ASP A 261 10.68 2.23 5.63
CA ASP A 261 9.64 1.26 5.23
C ASP A 261 9.39 0.18 6.30
N TYR A 262 10.40 -0.06 7.15
CA TYR A 262 10.45 -1.14 8.13
C TYR A 262 10.65 -0.63 9.57
N PRO A 263 9.59 -0.13 10.23
CA PRO A 263 9.74 0.51 11.54
C PRO A 263 10.21 -0.45 12.63
N CYS A 264 9.80 -1.73 12.60
CA CYS A 264 10.25 -2.74 13.56
C CYS A 264 11.78 -2.85 13.60
N VAL A 265 12.42 -2.77 12.44
CA VAL A 265 13.89 -2.88 12.33
C VAL A 265 14.58 -1.63 12.88
N ALA A 266 14.00 -0.44 12.64
CA ALA A 266 14.49 0.80 13.24
C ALA A 266 14.36 0.82 14.77
N MET A 267 13.29 0.23 15.29
CA MET A 267 13.04 0.11 16.74
C MET A 267 14.01 -0.85 17.42
N ASP A 268 14.27 -2.01 16.81
CA ASP A 268 15.30 -2.96 17.25
C ASP A 268 16.68 -2.28 17.33
N VAL A 269 16.98 -1.47 16.32
CA VAL A 269 18.21 -0.70 16.21
C VAL A 269 18.34 0.31 17.35
N LEU A 270 17.30 1.11 17.59
CA LEU A 270 17.30 2.15 18.62
C LEU A 270 17.21 1.60 20.05
N ASN A 271 17.13 0.28 20.22
CA ASN A 271 16.90 -0.39 21.49
C ASN A 271 15.67 0.20 22.20
N TYR A 272 14.65 0.51 21.40
CA TYR A 272 13.47 1.24 21.83
C TYR A 272 12.72 0.33 22.81
N LYS A 273 12.85 0.59 24.11
CA LYS A 273 12.01 -0.06 25.11
C LYS A 273 10.61 0.49 24.91
N GLY A 274 9.80 -0.24 24.15
CA GLY A 274 8.39 0.10 23.94
C GLY A 274 7.76 0.48 25.27
N GLN A 275 7.18 1.68 25.34
CA GLN A 275 6.20 1.94 26.38
C GLN A 275 5.06 0.97 26.11
N ALA A 276 5.04 -0.13 26.87
CA ALA A 276 3.93 -1.05 26.89
C ALA A 276 2.68 -0.23 27.24
N ILE A 277 1.82 0.02 26.25
CA ILE A 277 0.47 0.49 26.51
C ILE A 277 -0.24 -0.69 27.16
N VAL A 278 -0.31 -0.58 28.49
CA VAL A 278 -1.13 -1.36 29.40
C VAL A 278 -2.54 -1.52 28.83
N ASP A 279 -3.00 -2.78 28.81
CA ASP A 279 -4.38 -3.20 28.67
C ASP A 279 -5.37 -2.17 29.25
N LYS A 280 -6.05 -1.44 28.36
CA LYS A 280 -7.36 -0.86 28.65
C LYS A 280 -8.32 -1.23 27.54
N LYS A 281 -8.92 -2.43 27.68
CA LYS A 281 -10.24 -2.69 27.10
C LYS A 281 -11.17 -1.53 27.50
N PRO A 282 -11.86 -0.87 26.57
CA PRO A 282 -12.91 0.06 26.92
C PRO A 282 -13.98 -0.73 27.68
N LYS A 283 -14.22 -0.37 28.95
CA LYS A 283 -15.39 -0.87 29.68
C LYS A 283 -16.62 -0.35 28.96
N SER A 284 -17.32 -1.24 28.25
CA SER A 284 -18.69 -1.02 27.80
C SER A 284 -19.59 -0.90 29.03
N GLN A 285 -19.77 0.32 29.53
CA GLN A 285 -20.94 0.66 30.32
C GLN A 285 -22.05 1.07 29.37
N GLU A 286 -22.73 0.08 28.79
CA GLU A 286 -24.08 0.29 28.25
C GLU A 286 -25.00 0.60 29.43
N LYS A 287 -25.14 1.88 29.75
CA LYS A 287 -26.32 2.35 30.47
C LYS A 287 -27.49 2.29 29.49
N ASN A 288 -28.30 1.25 29.63
CA ASN A 288 -29.65 1.20 29.10
C ASN A 288 -30.44 2.42 29.63
N ILE A 289 -30.54 3.45 28.81
CA ILE A 289 -31.56 4.50 28.93
C ILE A 289 -32.56 4.22 27.80
N PRO A 290 -33.72 3.60 28.07
CA PRO A 290 -34.78 3.55 27.09
C PRO A 290 -35.49 4.92 27.09
N ARG A 291 -35.88 5.45 25.91
CA ARG A 291 -37.15 6.17 25.63
C ARG A 291 -37.05 7.31 24.59
N GLN A 292 -38.08 7.39 23.75
CA GLN A 292 -38.59 8.55 23.00
C GLN A 292 -37.74 9.24 21.90
N GLU A 293 -36.41 9.38 22.02
CA GLU A 293 -35.59 10.18 21.06
C GLU A 293 -35.48 9.57 19.65
N ASP A 294 -35.61 8.26 19.51
CA ASP A 294 -35.51 7.54 18.22
C ASP A 294 -36.62 7.91 17.21
N LYS A 295 -37.79 8.35 17.67
CA LYS A 295 -38.90 8.68 16.77
C LYS A 295 -38.71 10.03 16.06
N ASN A 296 -38.15 11.03 16.76
CA ASN A 296 -37.88 12.35 16.18
C ASN A 296 -36.70 12.32 15.21
N ASN A 297 -35.65 11.53 15.53
CA ASN A 297 -34.54 11.30 14.62
C ASN A 297 -34.96 10.55 13.35
N ALA A 298 -35.87 9.57 13.46
CA ALA A 298 -36.40 8.86 12.29
C ALA A 298 -37.18 9.78 11.33
N ALA A 299 -38.01 10.69 11.86
CA ALA A 299 -38.77 11.64 11.05
C ALA A 299 -37.84 12.64 10.32
N TYR A 300 -36.84 13.17 11.03
CA TYR A 300 -35.83 14.06 10.45
C TYR A 300 -35.03 13.36 9.34
N ILE A 301 -34.56 12.13 9.58
CA ILE A 301 -33.84 11.34 8.56
C ILE A 301 -34.74 11.09 7.34
N GLN A 302 -36.02 10.77 7.54
CA GLN A 302 -36.95 10.58 6.42
C GLN A 302 -37.18 11.87 5.61
N GLU A 303 -37.20 13.03 6.26
CA GLU A 303 -37.30 14.31 5.58
C GLU A 303 -36.02 14.62 4.77
N GLN A 304 -34.84 14.38 5.35
CA GLN A 304 -33.57 14.49 4.61
C GLN A 304 -33.51 13.55 3.41
N VAL A 305 -33.95 12.30 3.58
CA VAL A 305 -34.07 11.34 2.47
C VAL A 305 -35.00 11.87 1.39
N LYS A 306 -36.17 12.43 1.73
CA LYS A 306 -37.09 13.02 0.75
C LYS A 306 -36.45 14.16 -0.03
N THR A 307 -35.72 15.05 0.66
CA THR A 307 -35.02 16.18 0.05
C THR A 307 -33.94 15.70 -0.92
N LEU A 308 -33.09 14.76 -0.49
CA LEU A 308 -32.04 14.19 -1.33
C LEU A 308 -32.60 13.42 -2.53
N ILE A 309 -33.70 12.67 -2.35
CA ILE A 309 -34.39 11.99 -3.46
C ILE A 309 -34.92 13.01 -4.47
N LYS A 310 -35.45 14.15 -4.02
CA LYS A 310 -35.85 15.24 -4.92
C LYS A 310 -34.65 15.80 -5.69
N THR A 311 -33.52 16.00 -5.02
CA THR A 311 -32.27 16.43 -5.69
C THR A 311 -31.81 15.42 -6.75
N ILE A 312 -31.95 14.12 -6.51
CA ILE A 312 -31.62 13.09 -7.52
C ILE A 312 -32.52 13.19 -8.76
N LYS A 313 -33.77 13.64 -8.62
CA LYS A 313 -34.71 13.78 -9.73
C LYS A 313 -34.48 15.05 -10.55
N ASP A 314 -34.16 16.15 -9.87
CA ASP A 314 -34.19 17.49 -10.44
C ASP A 314 -32.82 18.00 -10.89
N ALA A 315 -31.73 17.34 -10.48
CA ALA A 315 -30.38 17.88 -10.63
C ALA A 315 -29.56 17.20 -11.75
N ASP A 316 -28.55 17.92 -12.22
CA ASP A 316 -27.56 17.42 -13.17
C ASP A 316 -26.81 16.20 -12.63
N TYR A 317 -26.21 15.43 -13.54
CA TYR A 317 -25.57 14.14 -13.27
C TYR A 317 -24.68 14.11 -12.01
N ASP A 318 -23.82 15.12 -11.83
CA ASP A 318 -22.90 15.22 -10.68
C ASP A 318 -23.61 15.48 -9.35
N LYS A 319 -24.62 16.37 -9.36
CA LYS A 319 -25.43 16.68 -8.17
C LYS A 319 -26.29 15.49 -7.77
N ALA A 320 -26.83 14.76 -8.74
CA ALA A 320 -27.60 13.54 -8.50
C ALA A 320 -26.73 12.45 -7.88
N ARG A 321 -25.48 12.27 -8.33
CA ARG A 321 -24.53 11.34 -7.68
C ARG A 321 -24.14 11.78 -6.28
N THR A 322 -23.88 13.06 -6.07
CA THR A 322 -23.59 13.59 -4.73
C THR A 322 -24.73 13.33 -3.75
N ALA A 323 -25.97 13.58 -4.19
CA ALA A 323 -27.16 13.28 -3.41
C ALA A 323 -27.34 11.77 -3.16
N ALA A 324 -27.03 10.93 -4.14
CA ALA A 324 -27.02 9.48 -3.98
C ALA A 324 -26.00 9.01 -2.93
N ILE A 325 -24.81 9.60 -2.88
CA ILE A 325 -23.80 9.27 -1.86
C ILE A 325 -24.26 9.75 -0.48
N ALA A 326 -24.82 10.95 -0.39
CA ALA A 326 -25.39 11.45 0.85
C ALA A 326 -26.48 10.51 1.40
N LEU A 327 -27.29 9.90 0.52
CA LEU A 327 -28.25 8.85 0.90
C LEU A 327 -27.59 7.56 1.41
N MET A 328 -26.38 7.24 0.98
CA MET A 328 -25.66 6.04 1.44
C MET A 328 -25.04 6.20 2.83
N VAL A 329 -24.72 7.43 3.23
CA VAL A 329 -24.30 7.75 4.61
C VAL A 329 -25.46 7.58 5.60
N LEU A 330 -26.69 7.76 5.14
CA LEU A 330 -27.88 7.60 5.96
C LEU A 330 -28.25 6.12 6.15
N PRO A 331 -28.93 5.76 7.27
CA PRO A 331 -29.27 4.37 7.55
C PRO A 331 -30.11 3.72 6.44
N GLN A 332 -29.65 2.56 5.95
CA GLN A 332 -30.21 1.86 4.78
C GLN A 332 -31.71 1.54 4.89
N ARG A 333 -32.21 1.29 6.11
CA ARG A 333 -33.64 1.05 6.37
C ARG A 333 -34.56 2.17 5.87
N TYR A 334 -34.04 3.40 5.75
CA TYR A 334 -34.80 4.56 5.24
C TYR A 334 -34.50 4.87 3.77
N THR A 335 -33.28 4.59 3.31
CA THR A 335 -32.81 5.01 1.98
C THR A 335 -33.09 3.96 0.91
N THR A 336 -32.88 2.68 1.22
CA THR A 336 -33.09 1.56 0.29
C THR A 336 -34.49 1.51 -0.32
N PRO A 337 -35.60 1.62 0.45
CA PRO A 337 -36.94 1.61 -0.13
C PRO A 337 -37.19 2.77 -1.11
N SER A 338 -36.64 3.94 -0.80
CA SER A 338 -36.77 5.14 -1.62
C SER A 338 -35.97 5.02 -2.91
N LEU A 339 -34.75 4.48 -2.85
CA LEU A 339 -33.91 4.21 -4.02
C LEU A 339 -34.51 3.12 -4.92
N VAL A 340 -35.04 2.04 -4.34
CA VAL A 340 -35.73 0.98 -5.08
C VAL A 340 -36.94 1.55 -5.84
N LYS A 341 -37.65 2.53 -5.27
CA LYS A 341 -38.74 3.21 -5.96
C LYS A 341 -38.25 4.01 -7.18
N LEU A 342 -37.07 4.63 -7.11
CA LEU A 342 -36.47 5.37 -8.22
C LEU A 342 -36.04 4.49 -9.40
N LEU A 343 -35.78 3.19 -9.18
CA LEU A 343 -35.50 2.25 -10.27
C LEU A 343 -36.68 2.09 -11.24
N LYS A 344 -37.91 2.45 -10.82
CA LYS A 344 -39.12 2.37 -11.64
C LYS A 344 -39.47 3.70 -12.34
N ASP A 345 -38.61 4.71 -12.24
CA ASP A 345 -38.86 6.02 -12.83
C ASP A 345 -38.78 5.97 -14.38
N SER A 346 -39.49 6.85 -15.06
CA SER A 346 -39.50 6.89 -16.53
C SER A 346 -38.20 7.47 -17.09
N ASN A 347 -37.51 8.34 -16.33
CA ASN A 347 -36.25 8.93 -16.76
C ASN A 347 -35.07 7.94 -16.63
N PRO A 348 -34.35 7.62 -17.73
CA PRO A 348 -33.18 6.76 -17.70
C PRO A 348 -32.06 7.21 -16.75
N GLN A 349 -31.82 8.52 -16.62
CA GLN A 349 -30.77 9.05 -15.75
C GLN A 349 -31.09 8.78 -14.28
N ILE A 350 -32.34 8.99 -13.88
CA ILE A 350 -32.80 8.72 -12.50
C ILE A 350 -32.63 7.23 -12.16
N LYS A 351 -32.97 6.34 -13.10
CA LYS A 351 -32.75 4.90 -12.94
C LYS A 351 -31.27 4.54 -12.79
N GLN A 352 -30.39 5.16 -13.58
CA GLN A 352 -28.94 4.96 -13.46
C GLN A 352 -28.41 5.41 -12.11
N HIS A 353 -28.78 6.61 -11.65
CA HIS A 353 -28.34 7.13 -10.36
C HIS A 353 -28.81 6.24 -9.21
N ALA A 354 -30.06 5.78 -9.27
CA ALA A 354 -30.60 4.85 -8.27
C ALA A 354 -29.86 3.50 -8.29
N ALA A 355 -29.62 2.91 -9.47
CA ALA A 355 -28.90 1.65 -9.60
C ALA A 355 -27.44 1.78 -9.12
N TRP A 356 -26.77 2.87 -9.49
CA TRP A 356 -25.42 3.19 -9.04
C TRP A 356 -25.34 3.27 -7.51
N ALA A 357 -26.25 4.02 -6.89
CA ALA A 357 -26.32 4.19 -5.43
C ALA A 357 -26.53 2.85 -4.71
N LEU A 358 -27.51 2.06 -5.19
CA LEU A 358 -27.81 0.75 -4.62
C LEU A 358 -26.64 -0.22 -4.75
N GLY A 359 -25.80 -0.08 -5.77
CA GLY A 359 -24.58 -0.86 -5.97
C GLY A 359 -23.61 -0.79 -4.77
N PHE A 360 -23.59 0.32 -4.04
CA PHE A 360 -22.70 0.55 -2.89
C PHE A 360 -23.39 0.35 -1.55
N CYS A 361 -24.70 0.04 -1.52
CA CYS A 361 -25.38 -0.24 -0.26
C CYS A 361 -24.84 -1.50 0.43
N GLY A 362 -24.23 -2.44 -0.30
CA GLY A 362 -23.70 -3.68 0.27
C GLY A 362 -24.77 -4.66 0.79
N ASP A 363 -26.06 -4.33 0.63
CA ASP A 363 -27.19 -5.22 0.87
C ASP A 363 -27.52 -5.99 -0.40
N THR A 364 -27.15 -7.28 -0.41
CA THR A 364 -27.38 -8.18 -1.55
C THR A 364 -28.86 -8.43 -1.82
N SER A 365 -29.77 -8.21 -0.86
CA SER A 365 -31.21 -8.42 -1.06
C SER A 365 -31.80 -7.49 -2.12
N VAL A 366 -31.17 -6.33 -2.32
CA VAL A 366 -31.58 -5.33 -3.31
C VAL A 366 -31.32 -5.78 -4.74
N SER A 367 -30.46 -6.78 -4.96
CA SER A 367 -30.12 -7.26 -6.30
C SER A 367 -31.36 -7.64 -7.12
N MET A 368 -32.37 -8.26 -6.50
CA MET A 368 -33.63 -8.66 -7.15
C MET A 368 -34.43 -7.44 -7.65
N SER A 369 -34.26 -6.27 -7.03
CA SER A 369 -34.88 -5.03 -7.49
C SER A 369 -34.14 -4.42 -8.69
N ILE A 370 -32.85 -4.74 -8.88
CA ILE A 370 -32.02 -4.27 -9.99
C ILE A 370 -32.16 -5.18 -11.22
N GLU A 371 -32.47 -6.47 -11.03
CA GLU A 371 -32.65 -7.45 -12.12
C GLU A 371 -33.52 -6.94 -13.30
N PRO A 372 -34.68 -6.27 -13.09
CA PRO A 372 -35.50 -5.78 -14.19
C PRO A 372 -34.79 -4.75 -15.08
N LEU A 373 -33.84 -3.98 -14.53
CA LEU A 373 -33.09 -2.96 -15.27
C LEU A 373 -32.12 -3.57 -16.28
N LEU A 374 -31.77 -4.85 -16.16
CA LEU A 374 -30.96 -5.56 -17.15
C LEU A 374 -31.66 -5.66 -18.51
N LYS A 375 -32.99 -5.48 -18.56
CA LYS A 375 -33.81 -5.50 -19.78
C LYS A 375 -34.33 -4.10 -20.17
N ASP A 376 -33.75 -3.04 -19.62
CA ASP A 376 -34.18 -1.68 -19.89
C ASP A 376 -33.94 -1.27 -21.36
N ARG A 377 -34.82 -0.41 -21.90
CA ARG A 377 -34.68 0.11 -23.27
C ARG A 377 -33.40 0.93 -23.44
N ASN A 378 -32.95 1.62 -22.39
CA ASN A 378 -31.77 2.47 -22.43
C ASN A 378 -30.49 1.67 -22.11
N THR A 379 -29.53 1.70 -23.05
CA THR A 379 -28.25 0.97 -22.94
C THR A 379 -27.43 1.36 -21.71
N ALA A 380 -27.39 2.64 -21.35
CA ALA A 380 -26.62 3.11 -20.19
C ALA A 380 -27.28 2.69 -18.86
N VAL A 381 -28.62 2.54 -18.81
CA VAL A 381 -29.31 1.92 -17.66
C VAL A 381 -28.93 0.46 -17.51
N ARG A 382 -28.97 -0.32 -18.61
CA ARG A 382 -28.56 -1.74 -18.60
C ARG A 382 -27.12 -1.90 -18.13
N ARG A 383 -26.21 -1.07 -18.65
CA ARG A 383 -24.80 -1.05 -18.27
C ARG A 383 -24.61 -0.79 -16.78
N GLU A 384 -25.26 0.24 -16.23
CA GLU A 384 -25.13 0.57 -14.81
C GLU A 384 -25.74 -0.51 -13.92
N ALA A 385 -26.84 -1.14 -14.33
CA ALA A 385 -27.42 -2.28 -13.62
C ALA A 385 -26.41 -3.44 -13.51
N VAL A 386 -25.71 -3.79 -14.59
CA VAL A 386 -24.66 -4.81 -14.58
C VAL A 386 -23.52 -4.45 -13.63
N LEU A 387 -23.04 -3.21 -13.68
CA LEU A 387 -21.96 -2.74 -12.79
C LEU A 387 -22.40 -2.72 -11.32
N ALA A 388 -23.63 -2.33 -11.03
CA ALA A 388 -24.19 -2.35 -9.68
C ALA A 388 -24.27 -3.78 -9.13
N LEU A 389 -24.68 -4.76 -9.94
CA LEU A 389 -24.70 -6.17 -9.55
C LEU A 389 -23.29 -6.72 -9.27
N LYS A 390 -22.29 -6.28 -10.04
CA LYS A 390 -20.89 -6.58 -9.76
C LYS A 390 -20.46 -6.06 -8.39
N ARG A 391 -20.74 -4.79 -8.08
CA ARG A 391 -20.37 -4.16 -6.79
C ARG A 391 -21.07 -4.82 -5.59
N LEU A 392 -22.33 -5.24 -5.77
CA LEU A 392 -23.09 -5.98 -4.76
C LEU A 392 -22.63 -7.43 -4.59
N ASN A 393 -21.78 -7.96 -5.48
CA ASN A 393 -21.41 -9.37 -5.53
C ASN A 393 -22.65 -10.31 -5.58
N ALA A 394 -23.62 -9.97 -6.43
CA ALA A 394 -24.90 -10.66 -6.53
C ALA A 394 -24.84 -11.97 -7.33
N SER A 395 -24.19 -13.00 -6.77
CA SER A 395 -24.02 -14.32 -7.41
C SER A 395 -25.35 -15.01 -7.75
N GLN A 396 -26.42 -14.75 -6.98
CA GLN A 396 -27.77 -15.27 -7.25
C GLN A 396 -28.35 -14.87 -8.61
N LEU A 397 -27.85 -13.80 -9.24
CA LEU A 397 -28.34 -13.31 -10.53
C LEU A 397 -27.51 -13.77 -11.73
N VAL A 398 -26.56 -14.69 -11.54
CA VAL A 398 -25.81 -15.29 -12.66
C VAL A 398 -26.71 -15.87 -13.76
N PRO A 399 -27.78 -16.64 -13.46
CA PRO A 399 -28.68 -17.13 -14.51
C PRO A 399 -29.36 -16.01 -15.30
N ALA A 400 -29.80 -14.94 -14.62
CA ALA A 400 -30.42 -13.79 -15.26
C ALA A 400 -29.44 -13.02 -16.16
N LEU A 401 -28.21 -12.82 -15.69
CA LEU A 401 -27.13 -12.20 -16.48
C LEU A 401 -26.80 -13.03 -17.72
N LEU A 402 -26.78 -14.36 -17.63
CA LEU A 402 -26.54 -15.24 -18.77
C LEU A 402 -27.66 -15.18 -19.82
N GLU A 403 -28.92 -15.08 -19.40
CA GLU A 403 -30.06 -14.89 -20.31
C GLU A 403 -29.99 -13.54 -21.03
N VAL A 404 -29.63 -12.47 -20.32
CA VAL A 404 -29.44 -11.14 -20.92
C VAL A 404 -28.24 -11.15 -21.87
N PHE A 405 -27.16 -11.84 -21.50
CA PHE A 405 -25.94 -11.90 -22.31
C PHE A 405 -26.17 -12.53 -23.70
N LYS A 406 -27.08 -13.52 -23.80
CA LYS A 406 -27.45 -14.15 -25.07
C LYS A 406 -28.17 -13.21 -26.03
N ASN A 407 -28.98 -12.29 -25.49
CA ASN A 407 -29.90 -11.45 -26.27
C ASN A 407 -29.44 -10.00 -26.41
N GLU A 408 -28.42 -9.58 -25.64
CA GLU A 408 -27.88 -8.23 -25.72
C GLU A 408 -27.27 -7.95 -27.10
N THR A 409 -27.49 -6.73 -27.60
CA THR A 409 -26.97 -6.28 -28.89
C THR A 409 -25.78 -5.35 -28.72
N ASP A 410 -25.74 -4.58 -27.63
CA ASP A 410 -24.68 -3.61 -27.37
C ASP A 410 -23.36 -4.27 -26.95
N LEU A 411 -22.28 -3.90 -27.62
CA LEU A 411 -20.95 -4.48 -27.39
C LEU A 411 -20.36 -4.09 -26.02
N GLY A 412 -20.65 -2.88 -25.54
CA GLY A 412 -20.18 -2.39 -24.24
C GLY A 412 -20.86 -3.12 -23.09
N VAL A 413 -22.19 -3.27 -23.17
CA VAL A 413 -22.96 -4.01 -22.17
C VAL A 413 -22.56 -5.49 -22.15
N LYS A 414 -22.40 -6.13 -23.32
CA LYS A 414 -21.88 -7.51 -23.42
C LYS A 414 -20.54 -7.68 -22.71
N TYR A 415 -19.61 -6.76 -22.93
CA TYR A 415 -18.29 -6.78 -22.32
C TYR A 415 -18.39 -6.68 -20.79
N ASP A 416 -19.20 -5.75 -20.28
CA ASP A 416 -19.37 -5.58 -18.83
C ASP A 416 -20.11 -6.75 -18.18
N ILE A 417 -21.07 -7.39 -18.88
CA ILE A 417 -21.73 -8.62 -18.40
C ILE A 417 -20.70 -9.74 -18.26
N ALA A 418 -19.87 -9.97 -19.28
CA ALA A 418 -18.85 -11.02 -19.24
C ALA A 418 -17.92 -10.83 -18.03
N ARG A 419 -17.38 -9.62 -17.82
CA ARG A 419 -16.50 -9.33 -16.67
C ARG A 419 -17.20 -9.47 -15.32
N THR A 420 -18.48 -9.11 -15.26
CA THR A 420 -19.29 -9.26 -14.06
C THR A 420 -19.45 -10.73 -13.71
N LEU A 421 -19.83 -11.59 -14.68
CA LEU A 421 -19.90 -13.04 -14.49
C LEU A 421 -18.57 -13.62 -14.00
N GLY A 422 -17.45 -13.15 -14.54
CA GLY A 422 -16.11 -13.55 -14.09
C GLY A 422 -15.78 -13.15 -12.66
N THR A 423 -16.21 -11.94 -12.25
CA THR A 423 -15.98 -11.43 -10.89
C THR A 423 -16.83 -12.18 -9.86
N LEU A 424 -18.06 -12.57 -10.23
CA LEU A 424 -18.95 -13.35 -9.38
C LEU A 424 -18.44 -14.80 -9.16
N GLY A 425 -17.57 -15.30 -10.05
CA GLY A 425 -16.84 -16.56 -9.85
C GLY A 425 -17.67 -17.84 -9.97
N ASP A 426 -18.91 -17.76 -10.47
CA ASP A 426 -19.80 -18.92 -10.58
C ASP A 426 -19.34 -19.89 -11.69
N GLN A 427 -19.06 -21.13 -11.30
CA GLN A 427 -18.67 -22.22 -12.19
C GLN A 427 -19.75 -22.54 -13.24
N GLY A 428 -21.03 -22.32 -12.91
CA GLY A 428 -22.16 -22.49 -13.83
C GLY A 428 -22.11 -21.56 -15.05
N ALA A 429 -21.37 -20.44 -14.97
CA ALA A 429 -21.23 -19.49 -16.08
C ALA A 429 -20.22 -19.94 -17.15
N VAL A 430 -19.32 -20.88 -16.83
CA VAL A 430 -18.21 -21.29 -17.72
C VAL A 430 -18.72 -21.80 -19.07
N TYR A 431 -19.58 -22.82 -19.07
CA TYR A 431 -20.08 -23.42 -20.31
C TYR A 431 -20.88 -22.45 -21.18
N PRO A 432 -21.83 -21.66 -20.63
CA PRO A 432 -22.50 -20.59 -21.36
C PRO A 432 -21.55 -19.56 -21.97
N ILE A 433 -20.53 -19.10 -21.23
CA ILE A 433 -19.54 -18.13 -21.72
C ILE A 433 -18.74 -18.72 -22.88
N ILE A 434 -18.28 -19.98 -22.77
CA ILE A 434 -17.55 -20.67 -23.86
C ILE A 434 -18.42 -20.78 -25.12
N LYS A 435 -19.70 -21.16 -24.96
CA LYS A 435 -20.64 -21.27 -26.09
C LYS A 435 -20.89 -19.92 -26.78
N LEU A 436 -20.92 -18.83 -26.02
CA LEU A 436 -21.08 -17.48 -26.56
C LEU A 436 -19.80 -16.98 -27.23
N LEU A 437 -18.65 -17.22 -26.63
CA LEU A 437 -17.33 -16.89 -27.20
C LEU A 437 -17.16 -17.49 -28.61
N ALA A 438 -17.61 -18.73 -28.82
CA ALA A 438 -17.53 -19.40 -30.12
C ALA A 438 -18.40 -18.75 -31.22
N LYS A 439 -19.49 -18.08 -30.85
CA LYS A 439 -20.41 -17.41 -31.79
C LYS A 439 -20.10 -15.93 -31.99
N GLU A 440 -19.44 -15.31 -31.01
CA GLU A 440 -19.20 -13.88 -30.99
C GLU A 440 -18.20 -13.48 -32.08
N ARG A 441 -18.48 -12.37 -32.78
CA ARG A 441 -17.60 -11.85 -33.84
C ARG A 441 -16.65 -10.78 -33.31
N SER A 442 -17.09 -10.01 -32.32
CA SER A 442 -16.31 -8.90 -31.76
C SER A 442 -15.18 -9.40 -30.85
N TRP A 443 -13.93 -9.07 -31.20
CA TRP A 443 -12.75 -9.36 -30.38
C TRP A 443 -12.77 -8.62 -29.03
N TYR A 444 -13.43 -7.45 -28.97
CA TYR A 444 -13.62 -6.71 -27.72
C TYR A 444 -14.41 -7.53 -26.69
N VAL A 445 -15.56 -8.07 -27.10
CA VAL A 445 -16.40 -8.92 -26.24
C VAL A 445 -15.69 -10.24 -25.91
N LYS A 446 -14.98 -10.84 -26.88
CA LYS A 446 -14.18 -12.04 -26.63
C LYS A 446 -13.15 -11.84 -25.54
N GLY A 447 -12.44 -10.71 -25.51
CA GLY A 447 -11.50 -10.43 -24.43
C GLY A 447 -12.17 -10.29 -23.06
N GLY A 448 -13.39 -9.74 -22.99
CA GLY A 448 -14.20 -9.73 -21.77
C GLY A 448 -14.56 -11.14 -21.28
N CYS A 449 -14.98 -12.03 -22.19
CA CYS A 449 -15.26 -13.44 -21.88
C CYS A 449 -14.01 -14.20 -21.40
N ILE A 450 -12.86 -13.93 -22.02
CA ILE A 450 -11.58 -14.56 -21.67
C ILE A 450 -11.10 -14.12 -20.29
N GLU A 451 -11.19 -12.83 -19.98
CA GLU A 451 -10.90 -12.31 -18.64
C GLU A 451 -11.82 -12.97 -17.61
N ALA A 452 -13.10 -13.13 -17.95
CA ALA A 452 -14.06 -13.81 -17.08
C ALA A 452 -13.71 -15.28 -16.82
N LEU A 453 -13.37 -16.02 -17.87
CA LEU A 453 -12.95 -17.42 -17.77
C LEU A 453 -11.66 -17.58 -16.94
N GLY A 454 -10.71 -16.64 -17.08
CA GLY A 454 -9.49 -16.61 -16.27
C GLY A 454 -9.78 -16.42 -14.79
N ASN A 455 -10.69 -15.50 -14.44
CA ASN A 455 -11.07 -15.23 -13.05
C ASN A 455 -11.85 -16.37 -12.40
N ILE A 456 -12.67 -17.11 -13.16
CA ILE A 456 -13.42 -18.28 -12.63
C ILE A 456 -12.49 -19.48 -12.40
N GLY A 457 -11.48 -19.65 -13.25
CA GLY A 457 -10.38 -20.60 -13.05
C GLY A 457 -10.74 -22.10 -13.08
N SER A 458 -11.78 -22.48 -13.84
CA SER A 458 -12.16 -23.89 -14.01
C SER A 458 -11.23 -24.63 -15.00
N ASP A 459 -11.14 -25.96 -14.89
CA ASP A 459 -10.33 -26.76 -15.82
C ASP A 459 -10.79 -26.63 -17.28
N GLN A 460 -12.11 -26.48 -17.47
CA GLN A 460 -12.70 -26.28 -18.79
C GLN A 460 -12.36 -24.89 -19.36
N ALA A 461 -12.37 -23.86 -18.50
CA ALA A 461 -11.95 -22.51 -18.85
C ALA A 461 -10.47 -22.51 -19.24
N MET A 462 -9.62 -23.12 -18.43
CA MET A 462 -8.17 -23.23 -18.66
C MET A 462 -7.84 -23.87 -20.02
N ASN A 463 -8.46 -25.01 -20.34
CA ASN A 463 -8.28 -25.66 -21.63
C ASN A 463 -8.76 -24.81 -22.82
N THR A 464 -9.83 -24.02 -22.62
CA THR A 464 -10.32 -23.12 -23.66
C THR A 464 -9.37 -21.95 -23.87
N LEU A 465 -8.86 -21.35 -22.79
CA LEU A 465 -7.88 -20.25 -22.85
C LEU A 465 -6.59 -20.70 -23.56
N ALA A 466 -6.10 -21.90 -23.27
CA ALA A 466 -4.93 -22.46 -23.94
C ALA A 466 -5.13 -22.65 -25.45
N LYS A 467 -6.33 -23.06 -25.89
CA LYS A 467 -6.66 -23.15 -27.32
C LYS A 467 -6.65 -21.77 -27.97
N ILE A 468 -7.23 -20.76 -27.32
CA ILE A 468 -7.28 -19.38 -27.86
C ILE A 468 -5.89 -18.77 -27.95
N LEU A 469 -5.01 -19.07 -26.98
CA LEU A 469 -3.63 -18.57 -26.99
C LEU A 469 -2.88 -18.98 -28.27
N ILE A 470 -3.14 -20.18 -28.78
CA ILE A 470 -2.44 -20.78 -29.93
C ILE A 470 -3.20 -20.58 -31.26
N THR A 471 -4.45 -20.10 -31.23
CA THR A 471 -5.21 -19.90 -32.49
C THR A 471 -4.56 -18.85 -33.40
N ASP A 472 -4.46 -19.19 -34.68
CA ASP A 472 -4.05 -18.29 -35.76
C ASP A 472 -5.27 -17.50 -36.27
N ALA A 473 -5.45 -16.29 -35.75
CA ALA A 473 -6.63 -15.46 -36.01
C ALA A 473 -6.26 -14.01 -36.36
N GLY A 474 -5.04 -13.79 -36.86
CA GLY A 474 -4.54 -12.49 -37.29
C GLY A 474 -4.24 -11.48 -36.17
N GLU A 475 -4.04 -10.23 -36.55
CA GLU A 475 -3.67 -9.13 -35.65
C GLU A 475 -4.80 -8.68 -34.73
N ASP A 476 -6.05 -8.69 -35.20
CA ASP A 476 -7.22 -8.30 -34.40
C ASP A 476 -7.41 -9.20 -33.16
N ALA A 477 -6.93 -10.46 -33.25
CA ALA A 477 -6.96 -11.41 -32.15
C ALA A 477 -5.78 -11.24 -31.17
N ALA A 478 -4.76 -10.44 -31.49
CA ALA A 478 -3.53 -10.32 -30.68
C ALA A 478 -3.82 -9.89 -29.23
N TRP A 479 -4.73 -8.94 -29.05
CA TRP A 479 -5.17 -8.50 -27.72
C TRP A 479 -5.87 -9.63 -26.95
N THR A 480 -6.76 -10.35 -27.63
CA THR A 480 -7.53 -11.49 -27.09
C THR A 480 -6.60 -12.64 -26.66
N ARG A 481 -5.59 -12.97 -27.47
CA ARG A 481 -4.56 -13.98 -27.14
C ARG A 481 -3.70 -13.57 -25.95
N THR A 482 -3.37 -12.28 -25.88
CA THR A 482 -2.64 -11.72 -24.73
C THR A 482 -3.48 -11.85 -23.46
N LYS A 483 -4.77 -11.50 -23.52
CA LYS A 483 -5.72 -11.71 -22.41
C LYS A 483 -5.85 -13.18 -22.03
N ALA A 484 -5.79 -14.11 -22.98
CA ALA A 484 -5.83 -15.55 -22.68
C ALA A 484 -4.58 -16.00 -21.91
N ALA A 485 -3.40 -15.51 -22.27
CA ALA A 485 -2.17 -15.76 -21.51
C ALA A 485 -2.26 -15.20 -20.08
N TRP A 486 -2.75 -13.98 -19.91
CA TRP A 486 -2.97 -13.39 -18.58
C TRP A 486 -4.03 -14.13 -17.77
N GLY A 487 -5.10 -14.61 -18.42
CA GLY A 487 -6.11 -15.45 -17.79
C GLY A 487 -5.53 -16.77 -17.28
N LEU A 488 -4.66 -17.42 -18.05
CA LEU A 488 -3.91 -18.60 -17.59
C LEU A 488 -2.98 -18.26 -16.43
N ALA A 489 -2.31 -17.11 -16.46
CA ALA A 489 -1.46 -16.65 -15.35
C ALA A 489 -2.25 -16.41 -14.06
N ALA A 490 -3.47 -15.86 -14.16
CA ALA A 490 -4.35 -15.64 -13.01
C ALA A 490 -4.80 -16.96 -12.34
N ILE A 491 -4.91 -18.04 -13.11
CA ILE A 491 -5.18 -19.40 -12.58
C ILE A 491 -3.98 -19.95 -11.78
N GLY A 492 -2.77 -19.48 -12.10
CA GLY A 492 -1.54 -19.85 -11.37
C GLY A 492 -0.95 -21.20 -11.78
N GLN A 493 -0.41 -21.95 -10.83
CA GLN A 493 0.42 -23.14 -11.07
C GLN A 493 -0.22 -24.20 -11.97
N LYS A 494 -1.54 -24.38 -11.90
CA LYS A 494 -2.27 -25.37 -12.72
C LYS A 494 -2.13 -25.13 -14.22
N SER A 495 -1.92 -23.89 -14.64
CA SER A 495 -1.81 -23.53 -16.06
C SER A 495 -0.39 -23.67 -16.61
N VAL A 496 0.61 -23.86 -15.75
CA VAL A 496 2.03 -23.95 -16.13
C VAL A 496 2.26 -24.98 -17.25
N PRO A 497 1.75 -26.23 -17.19
CA PRO A 497 1.98 -27.20 -18.27
C PRO A 497 1.44 -26.75 -19.63
N LEU A 498 0.32 -26.02 -19.66
CA LEU A 498 -0.27 -25.51 -20.90
C LEU A 498 0.52 -24.33 -21.46
N LEU A 499 1.05 -23.47 -20.60
CA LEU A 499 1.90 -22.35 -20.99
C LEU A 499 3.26 -22.84 -21.49
N ILE A 500 3.84 -23.87 -20.87
CA ILE A 500 5.07 -24.52 -21.37
C ILE A 500 4.86 -25.07 -22.77
N LYS A 501 3.75 -25.78 -23.02
CA LYS A 501 3.41 -26.25 -24.37
C LYS A 501 3.28 -25.10 -25.38
N ALA A 502 2.84 -23.92 -24.96
CA ALA A 502 2.75 -22.74 -25.82
C ALA A 502 4.13 -22.07 -26.07
N LEU A 503 5.17 -22.38 -25.30
CA LEU A 503 6.55 -21.98 -25.62
C LEU A 503 7.10 -22.70 -26.84
N ASP A 504 6.58 -23.88 -27.16
CA ASP A 504 6.96 -24.66 -28.35
C ASP A 504 6.25 -24.21 -29.63
N ASP A 505 5.41 -23.18 -29.56
CA ASP A 505 4.63 -22.73 -30.70
C ASP A 505 5.50 -22.10 -31.80
N LYS A 506 5.06 -22.19 -33.05
CA LYS A 506 5.78 -21.63 -34.20
C LYS A 506 5.73 -20.10 -34.22
N GLU A 507 4.63 -19.49 -33.74
CA GLU A 507 4.47 -18.05 -33.71
C GLU A 507 5.26 -17.44 -32.55
N GLU A 508 6.17 -16.49 -32.85
CA GLU A 508 6.95 -15.79 -31.84
C GLU A 508 6.08 -15.02 -30.84
N GLY A 509 4.99 -14.40 -31.32
CA GLY A 509 4.02 -13.70 -30.49
C GLY A 509 3.41 -14.60 -29.42
N THR A 510 3.09 -15.85 -29.76
CA THR A 510 2.53 -16.86 -28.85
C THR A 510 3.56 -17.27 -27.79
N ARG A 511 4.79 -17.58 -28.22
CA ARG A 511 5.90 -17.88 -27.28
C ARG A 511 6.14 -16.73 -26.30
N ARG A 512 6.13 -15.49 -26.78
CA ARG A 512 6.34 -14.29 -25.95
C ARG A 512 5.23 -14.09 -24.93
N ARG A 513 3.96 -14.25 -25.33
CA ARG A 513 2.80 -14.15 -24.41
C ARG A 513 2.84 -15.24 -23.34
N ALA A 514 3.17 -16.48 -23.72
CA ALA A 514 3.32 -17.59 -22.79
C ALA A 514 4.46 -17.34 -21.80
N GLY A 515 5.60 -16.84 -22.27
CA GLY A 515 6.72 -16.45 -21.41
C GLY A 515 6.35 -15.39 -20.37
N TRP A 516 5.69 -14.31 -20.78
CA TRP A 516 5.22 -13.28 -19.84
C TRP A 516 4.22 -13.81 -18.81
N ALA A 517 3.34 -14.72 -19.21
CA ALA A 517 2.41 -15.38 -18.29
C ALA A 517 3.16 -16.25 -17.26
N LEU A 518 4.17 -17.02 -17.68
CA LEU A 518 5.00 -17.82 -16.78
C LEU A 518 5.81 -16.95 -15.80
N ILE A 519 6.35 -15.82 -16.28
CA ILE A 519 7.03 -14.84 -15.42
C ILE A 519 6.08 -14.30 -14.35
N LYS A 520 4.82 -14.02 -14.71
CA LYS A 520 3.81 -13.54 -13.76
C LYS A 520 3.44 -14.59 -12.70
N ILE A 521 3.48 -15.88 -13.05
CA ILE A 521 3.28 -16.99 -12.10
C ILE A 521 4.46 -17.07 -11.12
N GLY A 522 5.69 -16.86 -11.59
CA GLY A 522 6.89 -16.80 -10.74
C GLY A 522 7.45 -18.18 -10.37
N HIS A 523 7.87 -18.35 -9.10
CA HIS A 523 8.53 -19.57 -8.58
C HIS A 523 7.87 -20.90 -9.01
N PRO A 524 6.53 -21.06 -8.98
CA PRO A 524 5.89 -22.32 -9.37
C PRO A 524 6.16 -22.76 -10.81
N ALA A 525 6.59 -21.84 -11.69
CA ALA A 525 6.94 -22.14 -13.08
C ALA A 525 8.41 -22.59 -13.26
N VAL A 526 9.28 -22.38 -12.26
CA VAL A 526 10.74 -22.55 -12.40
C VAL A 526 11.12 -23.98 -12.76
N MET A 527 10.59 -24.98 -12.05
CA MET A 527 10.90 -26.39 -12.34
C MET A 527 10.50 -26.78 -13.77
N ALA A 528 9.35 -26.32 -14.24
CA ALA A 528 8.87 -26.63 -15.58
C ALA A 528 9.72 -25.93 -16.66
N LEU A 529 10.12 -24.68 -16.41
CA LEU A 529 11.03 -23.92 -17.29
C LEU A 529 12.43 -24.54 -17.33
N VAL A 530 12.94 -25.06 -16.21
CA VAL A 530 14.22 -25.79 -16.16
C VAL A 530 14.17 -27.04 -17.05
N SER A 531 13.06 -27.79 -17.03
CA SER A 531 12.86 -28.90 -17.97
C SER A 531 12.87 -28.42 -19.42
N SER A 532 12.24 -27.27 -19.72
CA SER A 532 12.21 -26.67 -21.06
C SER A 532 13.57 -26.23 -21.61
N LEU A 533 14.60 -26.10 -20.78
CA LEU A 533 15.98 -25.88 -21.24
C LEU A 533 16.58 -27.09 -21.95
N HIS A 534 15.94 -28.27 -21.90
CA HIS A 534 16.42 -29.49 -22.54
C HIS A 534 15.60 -29.87 -23.79
N GLU A 535 14.71 -28.97 -24.24
CA GLU A 535 13.84 -29.21 -25.39
C GLU A 535 14.59 -29.16 -26.73
N ILE A 536 14.06 -29.85 -27.74
CA ILE A 536 14.70 -29.99 -29.05
C ILE A 536 14.79 -28.64 -29.77
N LYS A 537 13.73 -27.82 -29.67
CA LYS A 537 13.63 -26.52 -30.34
C LYS A 537 14.45 -25.46 -29.61
N LYS A 538 15.28 -24.74 -30.37
CA LYS A 538 16.14 -23.69 -29.79
C LYS A 538 15.33 -22.52 -29.26
N GLU A 539 14.22 -22.19 -29.93
CA GLU A 539 13.35 -21.07 -29.57
C GLU A 539 12.72 -21.28 -28.19
N THR A 540 12.37 -22.52 -27.86
CA THR A 540 11.84 -22.92 -26.55
C THR A 540 12.90 -22.80 -25.47
N ARG A 541 14.11 -23.34 -25.73
CA ARG A 541 15.24 -23.25 -24.79
C ARG A 541 15.64 -21.81 -24.51
N GLU A 542 15.75 -20.99 -25.57
CA GLU A 542 16.08 -19.57 -25.49
C GLU A 542 15.03 -18.83 -24.64
N ARG A 543 13.74 -19.02 -24.95
CA ARG A 543 12.66 -18.37 -24.20
C ARG A 543 12.61 -18.84 -22.74
N ALA A 544 12.86 -20.12 -22.48
CA ALA A 544 12.92 -20.65 -21.12
C ALA A 544 14.04 -19.99 -20.31
N ALA A 545 15.24 -19.84 -20.89
CA ALA A 545 16.35 -19.13 -20.26
C ALA A 545 15.99 -17.67 -19.93
N GLN A 546 15.37 -16.96 -20.87
CA GLN A 546 14.89 -15.59 -20.63
C GLN A 546 13.86 -15.53 -19.51
N CYS A 547 12.88 -16.44 -19.48
CA CYS A 547 11.87 -16.48 -18.43
C CYS A 547 12.48 -16.71 -17.04
N LEU A 548 13.43 -17.65 -16.93
CA LEU A 548 14.16 -17.91 -15.68
C LEU A 548 14.94 -16.68 -15.20
N GLY A 549 15.58 -15.95 -16.12
CA GLY A 549 16.27 -14.69 -15.80
C GLY A 549 15.34 -13.57 -15.32
N TRP A 550 14.12 -13.49 -15.86
CA TRP A 550 13.10 -12.54 -15.40
C TRP A 550 12.48 -12.94 -14.05
N ILE A 551 12.29 -14.23 -13.79
CA ILE A 551 11.80 -14.74 -12.50
C ILE A 551 12.83 -14.49 -11.40
N GLY A 552 14.13 -14.65 -11.70
CA GLY A 552 15.21 -14.33 -10.77
C GLY A 552 15.44 -15.39 -9.68
N ASP A 553 14.99 -16.62 -9.90
CA ASP A 553 15.08 -17.69 -8.91
C ASP A 553 16.46 -18.38 -8.91
N GLU A 554 17.12 -18.43 -7.75
CA GLU A 554 18.45 -19.03 -7.63
C GLU A 554 18.46 -20.55 -7.90
N SER A 555 17.34 -21.24 -7.69
CA SER A 555 17.22 -22.67 -7.98
C SER A 555 17.43 -23.01 -9.47
N ALA A 556 17.26 -22.04 -10.36
CA ALA A 556 17.49 -22.19 -11.79
C ALA A 556 18.97 -22.10 -12.20
N VAL A 557 19.84 -21.60 -11.31
CA VAL A 557 21.24 -21.28 -11.64
C VAL A 557 22.01 -22.49 -12.16
N ALA A 558 21.86 -23.65 -11.52
CA ALA A 558 22.57 -24.85 -11.95
C ALA A 558 22.16 -25.28 -13.37
N ALA A 559 20.87 -25.19 -13.70
CA ALA A 559 20.35 -25.51 -15.01
C ALA A 559 20.78 -24.49 -16.08
N LEU A 560 20.77 -23.20 -15.74
CA LEU A 560 21.24 -22.14 -16.63
C LEU A 560 22.75 -22.24 -16.90
N VAL A 561 23.55 -22.62 -15.90
CA VAL A 561 24.99 -22.91 -16.10
C VAL A 561 25.19 -24.07 -17.08
N TRP A 562 24.33 -25.09 -17.03
CA TRP A 562 24.36 -26.17 -18.02
C TRP A 562 23.98 -25.67 -19.42
N ALA A 563 22.99 -24.78 -19.52
CA ALA A 563 22.56 -24.16 -20.78
C ALA A 563 23.62 -23.26 -21.44
N LEU A 564 24.68 -22.86 -20.72
CA LEU A 564 25.83 -22.17 -21.33
C LEU A 564 26.64 -23.04 -22.30
N ARG A 565 26.42 -24.36 -22.27
CA ARG A 565 27.05 -25.33 -23.19
C ARG A 565 26.16 -25.70 -24.37
N ASP A 566 25.06 -24.96 -24.58
CA ASP A 566 24.16 -25.21 -25.69
C ASP A 566 24.87 -25.01 -27.04
N LYS A 567 24.43 -25.75 -28.06
CA LYS A 567 24.96 -25.66 -29.42
C LYS A 567 24.57 -24.35 -30.12
N GLU A 568 23.48 -23.70 -29.70
CA GLU A 568 22.96 -22.49 -30.30
C GLU A 568 23.39 -21.25 -29.50
N SER A 569 24.11 -20.33 -30.16
CA SER A 569 24.61 -19.12 -29.50
C SER A 569 23.50 -18.23 -28.89
N SER A 570 22.29 -18.23 -29.45
CA SER A 570 21.17 -17.44 -28.91
C SER A 570 20.70 -17.94 -27.53
N VAL A 571 20.74 -19.27 -27.33
CA VAL A 571 20.42 -19.91 -26.04
C VAL A 571 21.52 -19.60 -25.03
N VAL A 572 22.79 -19.74 -25.43
CA VAL A 572 23.95 -19.42 -24.58
C VAL A 572 23.92 -17.95 -24.15
N SER A 573 23.66 -17.04 -25.09
CA SER A 573 23.54 -15.60 -24.85
C SER A 573 22.43 -15.28 -23.85
N SER A 574 21.24 -15.89 -24.04
CA SER A 574 20.10 -15.73 -23.13
C SER A 574 20.37 -16.31 -21.74
N ALA A 575 21.07 -17.45 -21.65
CA ALA A 575 21.45 -18.06 -20.38
C ALA A 575 22.49 -17.22 -19.63
N ALA A 576 23.48 -16.65 -20.34
CA ALA A 576 24.46 -15.74 -19.75
C ALA A 576 23.78 -14.48 -19.18
N TRP A 577 22.88 -13.86 -19.96
CA TRP A 577 22.07 -12.73 -19.50
C TRP A 577 21.22 -13.08 -18.27
N ALA A 578 20.57 -14.24 -18.28
CA ALA A 578 19.73 -14.71 -17.18
C ALA A 578 20.53 -14.92 -15.88
N LEU A 579 21.73 -15.52 -15.97
CA LEU A 579 22.63 -15.70 -14.83
C LEU A 579 23.08 -14.36 -14.24
N GLY A 580 23.42 -13.39 -15.10
CA GLY A 580 23.76 -12.03 -14.67
C GLY A 580 22.61 -11.32 -13.95
N ARG A 581 21.37 -11.53 -14.42
CA ARG A 581 20.15 -11.01 -13.79
C ARG A 581 19.86 -11.64 -12.44
N ILE A 582 20.03 -12.96 -12.30
CA ILE A 582 19.86 -13.67 -11.03
C ILE A 582 20.94 -13.24 -10.03
N GLY A 583 22.16 -12.96 -10.50
CA GLY A 583 23.21 -12.39 -9.66
C GLY A 583 23.94 -13.41 -8.77
N SER A 584 23.75 -14.72 -9.00
CA SER A 584 24.36 -15.76 -8.15
C SER A 584 25.87 -15.91 -8.44
N PRO A 585 26.74 -15.81 -7.42
CA PRO A 585 28.20 -16.00 -7.57
C PRO A 585 28.59 -17.38 -8.11
N LYS A 586 27.71 -18.39 -7.96
CA LYS A 586 27.92 -19.76 -8.46
C LYS A 586 28.10 -19.80 -9.99
N ALA A 587 27.60 -18.79 -10.70
CA ALA A 587 27.68 -18.70 -12.14
C ALA A 587 29.00 -18.11 -12.66
N LEU A 588 29.79 -17.43 -11.82
CA LEU A 588 30.97 -16.67 -12.24
C LEU A 588 31.99 -17.50 -13.00
N THR A 589 32.36 -18.66 -12.45
CA THR A 589 33.34 -19.54 -13.09
C THR A 589 32.88 -19.95 -14.47
N ALA A 590 31.60 -20.27 -14.64
CA ALA A 590 31.05 -20.69 -15.93
C ALA A 590 30.99 -19.53 -16.94
N LEU A 591 30.62 -18.32 -16.50
CA LEU A 591 30.57 -17.13 -17.35
C LEU A 591 31.96 -16.68 -17.82
N GLN A 592 33.00 -16.85 -16.99
CA GLN A 592 34.39 -16.50 -17.35
C GLN A 592 34.88 -17.23 -18.61
N TRP A 593 34.45 -18.48 -18.83
CA TRP A 593 34.79 -19.23 -20.04
C TRP A 593 34.19 -18.64 -21.32
N LEU A 594 33.12 -17.85 -21.20
CA LEU A 594 32.41 -17.27 -22.34
C LEU A 594 32.92 -15.89 -22.77
N VAL A 595 33.79 -15.26 -21.99
CA VAL A 595 34.34 -13.92 -22.29
C VAL A 595 35.14 -13.92 -23.60
N ASN A 596 35.71 -15.06 -23.98
CA ASN A 596 36.47 -15.24 -25.23
C ASN A 596 35.68 -16.03 -26.29
N ASN A 597 34.35 -16.16 -26.17
CA ASN A 597 33.53 -16.88 -27.15
C ASN A 597 33.57 -16.20 -28.53
N ASP A 598 33.47 -16.95 -29.64
CA ASP A 598 33.51 -16.37 -30.98
C ASP A 598 32.30 -15.44 -31.27
N THR A 599 31.16 -15.67 -30.61
CA THR A 599 29.93 -14.89 -30.83
C THR A 599 29.94 -13.59 -30.00
N ILE A 600 29.73 -12.44 -30.66
CA ILE A 600 29.73 -11.11 -30.02
C ILE A 600 28.70 -11.05 -28.88
N ASP A 601 27.43 -11.37 -29.16
CA ASP A 601 26.34 -11.30 -28.18
C ASP A 601 26.61 -12.15 -26.92
N VAL A 602 27.27 -13.30 -27.09
CA VAL A 602 27.63 -14.19 -25.98
C VAL A 602 28.71 -13.56 -25.12
N ARG A 603 29.74 -12.96 -25.73
CA ARG A 603 30.81 -12.27 -24.99
C ARG A 603 30.28 -11.07 -24.22
N GLU A 604 29.46 -10.24 -24.86
CA GLU A 604 28.91 -9.03 -24.26
C GLU A 604 28.00 -9.37 -23.08
N ASN A 605 27.06 -10.30 -23.24
CA ASN A 605 26.19 -10.73 -22.15
C ASN A 605 26.96 -11.44 -21.04
N ALA A 606 28.02 -12.22 -21.35
CA ALA A 606 28.85 -12.83 -20.32
C ALA A 606 29.65 -11.80 -19.52
N ALA A 607 30.24 -10.81 -20.19
CA ALA A 607 30.97 -9.72 -19.53
C ALA A 607 30.04 -8.89 -18.63
N GLU A 608 28.89 -8.47 -19.15
CA GLU A 608 27.89 -7.73 -18.37
C GLU A 608 27.36 -8.56 -17.19
N ALA A 609 27.13 -9.86 -17.39
CA ALA A 609 26.70 -10.75 -16.31
C ALA A 609 27.75 -10.86 -15.20
N ILE A 610 29.03 -11.01 -15.56
CA ILE A 610 30.14 -11.04 -14.59
C ILE A 610 30.20 -9.71 -13.83
N GLU A 611 30.14 -8.58 -14.52
CA GLU A 611 30.17 -7.26 -13.90
C GLU A 611 29.03 -7.11 -12.88
N ARG A 612 27.79 -7.44 -13.28
CA ARG A 612 26.62 -7.37 -12.39
C ARG A 612 26.76 -8.28 -11.17
N ILE A 613 27.25 -9.51 -11.35
CA ILE A 613 27.46 -10.45 -10.24
C ILE A 613 28.57 -9.96 -9.32
N MET A 614 29.67 -9.43 -9.86
CA MET A 614 30.80 -8.91 -9.07
C MET A 614 30.41 -7.66 -8.29
N LEU A 615 29.67 -6.73 -8.89
CA LEU A 615 29.09 -5.57 -8.19
C LEU A 615 28.16 -6.01 -7.06
N ASN A 616 27.34 -7.04 -7.27
CA ASN A 616 26.49 -7.60 -6.20
C ASN A 616 27.33 -8.29 -5.12
N LYS A 617 28.37 -9.03 -5.48
CA LYS A 617 29.28 -9.70 -4.53
C LYS A 617 30.07 -8.69 -3.72
N GLU A 618 30.56 -7.61 -4.33
CA GLU A 618 31.24 -6.50 -3.65
C GLU A 618 30.29 -5.78 -2.70
N LYS A 619 29.04 -5.52 -3.12
CA LYS A 619 28.00 -5.00 -2.21
C LYS A 619 27.74 -5.95 -1.03
N MET A 620 27.64 -7.26 -1.27
CA MET A 620 27.40 -8.26 -0.21
C MET A 620 28.63 -8.45 0.69
N ALA A 621 29.84 -8.47 0.14
CA ALA A 621 31.11 -8.58 0.87
C ALA A 621 31.36 -7.34 1.72
N TYR A 622 31.11 -6.14 1.17
CA TYR A 622 31.12 -4.89 1.91
C TYR A 622 30.10 -4.89 3.07
N GLN A 623 28.91 -5.47 2.86
CA GLN A 623 27.90 -5.65 3.91
C GLN A 623 28.29 -6.71 4.97
N GLN A 624 29.11 -7.71 4.62
CA GLN A 624 29.57 -8.78 5.53
C GLN A 624 30.87 -8.46 6.29
N GLU A 625 31.85 -7.81 5.66
CA GLU A 625 33.15 -7.40 6.25
C GLU A 625 33.03 -6.14 7.10
N HIS A 626 32.10 -5.28 6.75
CA HIS A 626 31.58 -4.28 7.66
C HIS A 626 30.19 -4.73 8.09
N PRO A 627 30.08 -5.91 8.77
CA PRO A 627 28.81 -6.44 9.23
C PRO A 627 28.21 -5.30 9.96
N GLN A 628 27.01 -5.01 9.52
CA GLN A 628 26.51 -3.69 9.66
C GLN A 628 26.16 -3.58 11.19
N ARG A 629 27.17 -3.31 12.06
CA ARG A 629 27.25 -3.59 13.51
C ARG A 629 26.19 -2.73 14.10
N PRO A 630 25.15 -3.43 14.64
CA PRO A 630 23.77 -3.03 14.50
C PRO A 630 23.74 -1.56 14.75
#